data_AF-A0A959NND7-F1
#
_entry.id   AF-A0A959NND7-F1
#
_cell.length_a   1.000
_cell.length_b   1.000
_cell.length_c   1.000
_cell.angle_alpha   90.00
_cell.angle_beta   90.00
_cell.angle_gamma   90.00
#
_symmetry.space_group_name_H-M   'P 1'
#
loop_
_entity.id
_entity.type
_entity.pdbx_description
1 polymer ?
#
loop_
_entity_poly.entity_id
_entity_poly.type
_entity_poly.pdbx_seq_one_letter_code
_entity_poly.pdbx_strand_id
1 'polypeptide(L)'
;MKQINSVNFYQEWVKAVSDRKEEMLSLWRKNKELTLFIKGSENSIINTISKKFGLLSYERDYYSIDAILYNPEDLTPNIKPNTFWFRDIKVAFEHENTFKSGIYQELSHLLITNSELKVLVTYPDDTPIKELEYFHKIIKGTRHSKDISDKENLLLIFGYENNFEWEGFIYKENDWKSID
;
A
#
# COMPACT_ATOMS: atom_id res chain seq x y z
N MET A 1 -16.90 1.71 -12.38
CA MET A 1 -15.89 1.48 -11.34
C MET A 1 -14.58 2.06 -11.83
N LYS A 2 -13.76 2.64 -10.94
CA LYS A 2 -12.47 3.22 -11.30
C LYS A 2 -11.49 2.08 -11.59
N GLN A 3 -10.62 2.23 -12.59
CA GLN A 3 -9.57 1.24 -12.85
C GLN A 3 -8.53 1.28 -11.74
N ILE A 4 -8.08 0.13 -11.24
CA ILE A 4 -7.00 0.06 -10.26
C ILE A 4 -5.65 0.36 -10.93
N ASN A 5 -4.94 1.36 -10.43
CA ASN A 5 -3.56 1.69 -10.76
C ASN A 5 -3.01 2.64 -9.68
N SER A 6 -1.70 2.92 -9.70
CA SER A 6 -1.03 3.73 -8.68
C SER A 6 -1.65 5.11 -8.49
N VAL A 7 -1.93 5.85 -9.58
CA VAL A 7 -2.50 7.20 -9.52
C VAL A 7 -3.90 7.17 -8.90
N ASN A 8 -4.75 6.27 -9.39
CA ASN A 8 -6.11 6.17 -8.92
C ASN A 8 -6.17 5.71 -7.46
N PHE A 9 -5.32 4.76 -7.06
CA PHE A 9 -5.22 4.29 -5.68
C PHE A 9 -4.77 5.42 -4.75
N TYR A 10 -3.72 6.15 -5.13
CA TYR A 10 -3.22 7.31 -4.37
C TYR A 10 -4.31 8.36 -4.16
N GLN A 11 -5.07 8.72 -5.20
CA GLN A 11 -6.17 9.68 -5.07
C GLN A 11 -7.27 9.21 -4.11
N GLU A 12 -7.68 7.93 -4.19
CA GLU A 12 -8.68 7.40 -3.25
C GLU A 12 -8.12 7.28 -1.83
N TRP A 13 -6.82 7.01 -1.69
CA TRP A 13 -6.12 7.02 -0.41
C TRP A 13 -6.17 8.41 0.23
N VAL A 14 -5.64 9.43 -0.46
CA VAL A 14 -5.60 10.82 0.02
C VAL A 14 -7.00 11.30 0.36
N LYS A 15 -7.99 10.98 -0.47
CA LYS A 15 -9.38 11.32 -0.18
C LYS A 15 -9.88 10.64 1.09
N ALA A 16 -9.70 9.33 1.24
CA ALA A 16 -10.21 8.58 2.38
C ALA A 16 -9.61 9.03 3.72
N VAL A 17 -8.30 9.33 3.75
CA VAL A 17 -7.64 9.85 4.95
C VAL A 17 -7.99 11.32 5.22
N SER A 18 -8.17 12.14 4.17
CA SER A 18 -8.59 13.54 4.32
C SER A 18 -10.02 13.68 4.83
N ASP A 19 -10.94 12.86 4.34
CA ASP A 19 -12.33 12.80 4.82
C ASP A 19 -12.41 12.44 6.31
N ARG A 20 -11.36 11.80 6.85
CA ARG A 20 -11.24 11.36 8.25
C ARG A 20 -10.02 11.95 8.96
N LYS A 21 -9.60 13.14 8.54
CA LYS A 21 -8.38 13.82 9.02
C LYS A 21 -8.32 13.91 10.54
N GLU A 22 -9.36 14.45 11.18
CA GLU A 22 -9.40 14.67 12.63
C GLU A 22 -9.28 13.35 13.41
N GLU A 23 -9.93 12.29 12.93
CA GLU A 23 -9.84 10.97 13.53
C GLU A 23 -8.42 10.44 13.42
N MET A 24 -7.82 10.47 12.22
CA MET A 24 -6.46 9.98 12.00
C MET A 24 -5.43 10.74 12.84
N LEU A 25 -5.51 12.07 12.90
CA LEU A 25 -4.62 12.89 13.72
C LEU A 25 -4.70 12.52 15.21
N SER A 26 -5.89 12.20 15.71
CA SER A 26 -6.07 11.74 17.10
C SER A 26 -5.44 10.37 17.40
N LEU A 27 -5.12 9.60 16.36
CA LEU A 27 -4.55 8.26 16.40
C LEU A 27 -3.09 8.20 15.93
N TRP A 28 -2.55 9.27 15.34
CA TRP A 28 -1.27 9.26 14.61
C TRP A 28 -0.10 8.66 15.40
N ARG A 29 -0.03 8.95 16.70
CA ARG A 29 1.03 8.48 17.61
C ARG A 29 0.63 7.25 18.43
N LYS A 30 -0.47 6.59 18.07
CA LYS A 30 -1.02 5.41 18.72
C LYS A 30 -0.93 4.24 17.75
N ASN A 31 0.26 3.65 17.61
CA ASN A 31 0.59 2.69 16.53
C ASN A 31 -0.47 1.61 16.31
N LYS A 32 -0.99 1.00 17.38
CA LYS A 32 -1.99 -0.08 17.29
C LYS A 32 -3.31 0.45 16.71
N GLU A 33 -3.78 1.58 17.21
CA GLU A 33 -5.01 2.23 16.78
C GLU A 33 -4.88 2.80 15.36
N LEU A 34 -3.72 3.37 15.01
CA LEU A 34 -3.42 3.82 13.66
C LEU A 34 -3.43 2.63 12.68
N THR A 35 -2.78 1.52 13.03
CA THR A 35 -2.86 0.30 12.22
C THR A 35 -4.31 -0.14 12.04
N LEU A 36 -5.14 -0.18 13.10
CA LEU A 36 -6.57 -0.54 13.01
C LEU A 36 -7.39 0.43 12.15
N PHE A 37 -7.04 1.71 12.17
CA PHE A 37 -7.64 2.75 11.34
C PHE A 37 -7.27 2.54 9.86
N ILE A 38 -6.02 2.17 9.57
CA ILE A 38 -5.56 1.90 8.21
C ILE A 38 -6.08 0.56 7.67
N LYS A 39 -5.96 -0.51 8.46
CA LYS A 39 -6.38 -1.89 8.14
C LYS A 39 -6.94 -2.64 9.36
N GLY A 40 -7.76 -3.65 9.15
CA GLY A 40 -8.12 -4.63 10.19
C GLY A 40 -9.35 -4.24 11.01
N SER A 41 -10.11 -3.26 10.54
CA SER A 41 -11.44 -2.91 11.07
C SER A 41 -12.45 -2.78 9.92
N GLU A 42 -13.74 -3.00 10.19
CA GLU A 42 -14.81 -2.92 9.16
C GLU A 42 -14.94 -1.53 8.51
N ASN A 43 -14.39 -0.51 9.17
CA ASN A 43 -14.36 0.87 8.71
C ASN A 43 -12.91 1.36 8.52
N SER A 44 -11.98 0.49 8.15
CA SER A 44 -10.60 0.90 7.87
C SER A 44 -10.48 1.71 6.57
N ILE A 45 -9.36 2.40 6.38
CA ILE A 45 -9.03 3.09 5.13
C ILE A 45 -8.98 2.08 3.97
N ILE A 46 -8.34 0.93 4.16
CA ILE A 46 -8.27 -0.12 3.14
C ILE A 46 -9.65 -0.65 2.75
N ASN A 47 -10.54 -0.86 3.72
CA ASN A 47 -11.92 -1.26 3.45
C ASN A 47 -12.67 -0.21 2.62
N THR A 48 -12.44 1.07 2.93
CA THR A 48 -13.06 2.19 2.22
C THR A 48 -12.59 2.24 0.77
N ILE A 49 -11.28 2.08 0.55
CA ILE A 49 -10.66 2.10 -0.78
C ILE A 49 -11.11 0.88 -1.61
N SER A 50 -11.16 -0.32 -1.04
CA SER A 50 -11.57 -1.53 -1.77
C SER A 50 -12.97 -1.38 -2.38
N LYS A 51 -13.92 -0.80 -1.64
CA LYS A 51 -15.27 -0.48 -2.10
C LYS A 51 -15.28 0.49 -3.30
N LYS A 52 -14.34 1.44 -3.40
CA LYS A 52 -14.25 2.39 -4.53
C LYS A 52 -13.85 1.69 -5.83
N PHE A 53 -13.03 0.65 -5.73
CA PHE A 53 -12.60 -0.16 -6.86
C PHE A 53 -13.52 -1.36 -7.14
N GLY A 54 -14.53 -1.60 -6.30
CA GLY A 54 -15.40 -2.78 -6.42
C GLY A 54 -14.71 -4.08 -6.01
N LEU A 55 -13.69 -3.99 -5.16
CA LEU A 55 -12.89 -5.11 -4.67
C LEU A 55 -13.32 -5.51 -3.26
N LEU A 56 -13.00 -6.74 -2.89
CA LEU A 56 -13.00 -7.20 -1.50
C LEU A 56 -11.64 -6.90 -0.85
N SER A 57 -11.61 -6.81 0.48
CA SER A 57 -10.38 -6.65 1.27
C SER A 57 -10.20 -7.80 2.25
N TYR A 58 -8.99 -8.36 2.27
CA TYR A 58 -8.49 -9.25 3.31
C TYR A 58 -7.50 -8.46 4.14
N GLU A 59 -7.93 -8.01 5.32
CA GLU A 59 -7.19 -7.05 6.15
C GLU A 59 -6.52 -7.75 7.35
N ARG A 60 -5.94 -8.90 7.07
CA ARG A 60 -5.13 -9.68 8.01
C ARG A 60 -3.84 -10.04 7.31
N ASP A 61 -2.80 -10.31 8.10
CA ASP A 61 -1.49 -10.61 7.57
C ASP A 61 -1.53 -11.90 6.74
N TYR A 62 -1.26 -11.78 5.44
CA TYR A 62 -1.21 -12.89 4.49
C TYR A 62 0.24 -13.16 4.08
N TYR A 63 0.89 -14.12 4.75
CA TYR A 63 2.31 -14.41 4.52
C TYR A 63 3.21 -13.17 4.56
N SER A 64 3.02 -12.35 5.60
CA SER A 64 3.68 -11.06 5.85
C SER A 64 3.12 -9.86 5.07
N ILE A 65 2.18 -10.04 4.14
CA ILE A 65 1.49 -8.90 3.51
C ILE A 65 0.37 -8.40 4.41
N ASP A 66 0.40 -7.12 4.78
CA ASP A 66 -0.54 -6.54 5.73
C ASP A 66 -2.02 -6.60 5.30
N ALA A 67 -2.29 -6.37 4.01
CA ALA A 67 -3.62 -6.49 3.44
C ALA A 67 -3.60 -6.83 1.94
N ILE A 68 -4.66 -7.50 1.49
CA ILE A 68 -4.88 -7.85 0.09
C ILE A 68 -6.22 -7.28 -0.37
N LEU A 69 -6.23 -6.60 -1.53
CA LEU A 69 -7.46 -6.31 -2.25
C LEU A 69 -7.59 -7.28 -3.44
N TYR A 70 -8.78 -7.82 -3.63
CA TYR A 70 -9.00 -8.94 -4.54
C TYR A 70 -10.43 -8.98 -5.07
N ASN A 71 -10.62 -9.64 -6.21
CA ASN A 71 -11.92 -10.09 -6.70
C ASN A 71 -12.25 -11.49 -6.17
N PRO A 72 -13.55 -11.86 -6.02
CA PRO A 72 -13.92 -13.21 -5.61
C PRO A 72 -13.25 -14.33 -6.41
N GLU A 73 -13.07 -14.15 -7.73
CA GLU A 73 -12.43 -15.12 -8.62
C GLU A 73 -10.91 -15.27 -8.42
N ASP A 74 -10.26 -14.37 -7.70
CA ASP A 74 -8.84 -14.44 -7.37
C ASP A 74 -8.57 -15.49 -6.26
N LEU A 75 -9.62 -15.98 -5.59
CA LEU A 75 -9.52 -17.09 -4.66
C LEU A 75 -9.43 -18.44 -5.39
N THR A 76 -8.71 -19.38 -4.77
CA THR A 76 -8.66 -20.77 -5.22
C THR A 76 -10.08 -21.35 -5.18
N PRO A 77 -10.61 -21.90 -6.29
CA PRO A 77 -11.96 -22.43 -6.31
C PRO A 77 -12.06 -23.71 -5.48
N ASN A 78 -13.28 -24.02 -5.01
CA ASN A 78 -13.61 -25.27 -4.29
C ASN A 78 -12.84 -25.50 -2.97
N ILE A 79 -12.39 -24.43 -2.32
CA ILE A 79 -11.82 -24.49 -0.97
C ILE A 79 -12.91 -24.33 0.10
N LYS A 80 -12.56 -24.61 1.35
CA LYS A 80 -13.47 -24.47 2.51
C LYS A 80 -13.97 -23.02 2.62
N PRO A 81 -15.26 -22.79 2.93
CA PRO A 81 -15.77 -21.45 3.22
C PRO A 81 -14.96 -20.73 4.30
N ASN A 82 -14.79 -19.41 4.17
CA ASN A 82 -14.01 -18.57 5.08
C ASN A 82 -12.51 -18.97 5.19
N THR A 83 -11.97 -19.62 4.15
CA THR A 83 -10.53 -19.79 3.97
C THR A 83 -10.06 -18.99 2.77
N PHE A 84 -8.84 -18.46 2.86
CA PHE A 84 -8.32 -17.51 1.89
C PHE A 84 -7.02 -18.06 1.33
N TRP A 85 -7.08 -18.51 0.08
CA TRP A 85 -5.95 -19.00 -0.69
C TRP A 85 -5.97 -18.30 -2.04
N PHE A 86 -5.15 -17.27 -2.18
CA PHE A 86 -5.14 -16.44 -3.37
C PHE A 86 -4.33 -17.09 -4.49
N ARG A 87 -4.90 -17.11 -5.69
CA ARG A 87 -4.22 -17.48 -6.93
C ARG A 87 -3.86 -16.27 -7.80
N ASP A 88 -4.44 -15.12 -7.49
CA ASP A 88 -4.08 -13.80 -8.02
C ASP A 88 -4.31 -12.73 -6.93
N ILE A 89 -3.72 -11.56 -7.07
CA ILE A 89 -3.84 -10.44 -6.12
C ILE A 89 -3.96 -9.13 -6.91
N LYS A 90 -5.02 -8.35 -6.68
CA LYS A 90 -5.18 -7.03 -7.32
C LYS A 90 -4.30 -5.98 -6.67
N VAL A 91 -4.29 -5.93 -5.33
CA VAL A 91 -3.38 -5.04 -4.60
C VAL A 91 -2.76 -5.80 -3.44
N ALA A 92 -1.43 -5.84 -3.40
CA ALA A 92 -0.67 -6.17 -2.20
C ALA A 92 -0.33 -4.86 -1.49
N PHE A 93 -0.69 -4.76 -0.22
CA PHE A 93 -0.59 -3.54 0.57
C PHE A 93 0.20 -3.79 1.84
N GLU A 94 1.18 -2.93 2.10
CA GLU A 94 1.97 -2.87 3.33
C GLU A 94 1.84 -1.51 4.02
N HIS A 95 1.90 -1.53 5.35
CA HIS A 95 1.79 -0.37 6.22
C HIS A 95 2.84 -0.42 7.32
N GLU A 96 3.71 0.59 7.37
CA GLU A 96 4.71 0.70 8.43
C GLU A 96 4.55 2.02 9.19
N ASN A 97 4.27 1.93 10.50
CA ASN A 97 4.16 3.08 11.40
C ASN A 97 5.53 3.72 11.68
N THR A 98 6.61 2.94 11.65
CA THR A 98 7.95 3.36 12.06
C THR A 98 8.89 3.44 10.87
N PHE A 99 9.11 4.65 10.37
CA PHE A 99 9.99 4.89 9.23
C PHE A 99 11.47 4.52 9.49
N LYS A 100 11.93 4.62 10.75
CA LYS A 100 13.37 4.67 11.10
C LYS A 100 14.11 3.33 11.16
N SER A 101 13.50 2.19 10.85
CA SER A 101 14.23 0.94 10.59
C SER A 101 13.31 -0.16 10.09
N GLY A 102 13.76 -0.94 9.10
CA GLY A 102 13.11 -2.20 8.74
C GLY A 102 12.10 -2.11 7.58
N ILE A 103 11.68 -0.92 7.18
CA ILE A 103 10.74 -0.71 6.06
C ILE A 103 11.14 -1.37 4.73
N TYR A 104 12.45 -1.60 4.50
CA TYR A 104 12.91 -2.35 3.34
C TYR A 104 12.43 -3.81 3.33
N GLN A 105 12.07 -4.38 4.48
CA GLN A 105 11.51 -5.73 4.61
C GLN A 105 10.12 -5.76 3.99
N GLU A 106 9.28 -4.77 4.27
CA GLU A 106 7.96 -4.63 3.67
C GLU A 106 8.04 -4.42 2.16
N LEU A 107 8.98 -3.58 1.71
CA LEU A 107 9.28 -3.46 0.28
C LEU A 107 9.70 -4.81 -0.33
N SER A 108 10.48 -5.61 0.40
CA SER A 108 10.92 -6.92 -0.08
C SER A 108 9.76 -7.92 -0.17
N HIS A 109 8.83 -7.93 0.79
CA HIS A 109 7.61 -8.73 0.73
C HIS A 109 6.76 -8.38 -0.49
N LEU A 110 6.58 -7.09 -0.77
CA LEU A 110 5.88 -6.62 -1.97
C LEU A 110 6.57 -7.08 -3.26
N LEU A 111 7.90 -6.99 -3.34
CA LEU A 111 8.65 -7.31 -4.56
C LEU A 111 8.57 -8.80 -4.96
N ILE A 112 8.47 -9.71 -3.99
CA ILE A 112 8.33 -11.15 -4.26
C ILE A 112 6.87 -11.58 -4.44
N THR A 113 5.92 -10.71 -4.07
CA THR A 113 4.49 -10.98 -4.20
C THR A 113 4.01 -10.64 -5.61
N ASN A 114 3.47 -11.64 -6.31
CA ASN A 114 2.84 -11.42 -7.60
C ASN A 114 1.49 -10.73 -7.38
N SER A 115 1.36 -9.50 -7.88
CA SER A 115 0.17 -8.67 -7.76
C SER A 115 0.09 -7.66 -8.90
N GLU A 116 -1.12 -7.23 -9.23
CA GLU A 116 -1.37 -6.19 -10.23
C GLU A 116 -0.82 -4.83 -9.76
N LEU A 117 -0.99 -4.48 -8.49
CA LEU A 117 -0.46 -3.27 -7.84
C LEU A 117 0.22 -3.62 -6.50
N LYS A 118 1.33 -2.94 -6.20
CA LYS A 118 2.07 -3.00 -4.92
C LYS A 118 2.04 -1.62 -4.28
N VAL A 119 1.61 -1.55 -3.03
CA VAL A 119 1.50 -0.28 -2.29
C VAL A 119 2.17 -0.40 -0.94
N LEU A 120 3.04 0.54 -0.62
CA LEU A 120 3.64 0.70 0.70
C LEU A 120 3.30 2.08 1.24
N VAL A 121 2.71 2.12 2.44
CA VAL A 121 2.40 3.37 3.15
C VAL A 121 3.24 3.47 4.40
N THR A 122 3.84 4.63 4.62
CA THR A 122 4.60 4.91 5.84
C THR A 122 4.61 6.40 6.20
N TYR A 123 5.21 6.74 7.34
CA TYR A 123 5.19 8.08 7.92
C TYR A 123 6.61 8.56 8.26
N PRO A 124 7.33 9.17 7.32
CA PRO A 124 8.62 9.78 7.60
C PRO A 124 8.48 11.05 8.45
N ASP A 125 9.51 11.36 9.25
CA ASP A 125 9.56 12.60 10.05
C ASP A 125 10.00 13.81 9.21
N ASP A 126 10.74 13.56 8.14
CA ASP A 126 11.43 14.51 7.28
C ASP A 126 11.47 14.01 5.82
N THR A 127 12.04 14.80 4.90
CA THR A 127 12.10 14.43 3.48
C THR A 127 12.96 13.16 3.29
N PRO A 128 12.37 12.05 2.81
CA PRO A 128 13.00 10.72 2.85
C PRO A 128 13.91 10.44 1.64
N ILE A 129 14.80 11.39 1.29
CA ILE A 129 15.62 11.31 0.07
C ILE A 129 16.50 10.04 0.08
N LYS A 130 17.15 9.75 1.21
CA LYS A 130 18.06 8.60 1.35
C LYS A 130 17.31 7.28 1.25
N GLU A 131 16.12 7.21 1.81
CA GLU A 131 15.27 6.03 1.76
C GLU A 131 14.71 5.81 0.36
N LEU A 132 14.31 6.87 -0.34
CA LEU A 132 13.92 6.78 -1.75
C LEU A 132 15.07 6.26 -2.63
N GLU A 133 16.29 6.77 -2.44
CA GLU A 133 17.49 6.26 -3.13
C GLU A 133 17.76 4.78 -2.80
N TYR A 134 17.60 4.40 -1.53
CA TYR A 134 17.82 3.03 -1.08
C TYR A 134 16.75 2.07 -1.64
N PHE A 135 15.47 2.44 -1.60
CA PHE A 135 14.38 1.69 -2.20
C PHE A 135 14.56 1.57 -3.70
N HIS A 136 14.99 2.64 -4.38
CA HIS A 136 15.30 2.59 -5.81
C HIS A 136 16.37 1.53 -6.10
N LYS A 137 17.45 1.52 -5.31
CA LYS A 137 18.53 0.52 -5.41
C LYS A 137 18.02 -0.91 -5.21
N ILE A 138 17.15 -1.14 -4.23
CA ILE A 138 16.54 -2.45 -3.96
C ILE A 138 15.72 -2.91 -5.17
N ILE A 139 14.77 -2.08 -5.62
CA ILE A 139 13.84 -2.42 -6.70
C ILE A 139 14.61 -2.65 -8.01
N LYS A 140 15.53 -1.75 -8.34
CA LYS A 140 16.38 -1.82 -9.55
C LYS A 140 17.21 -3.10 -9.61
N GLY A 141 17.62 -3.63 -8.46
CA GLY A 141 18.35 -4.90 -8.35
C GLY A 141 17.52 -6.15 -8.66
N THR A 142 16.20 -6.04 -8.82
CA THR A 142 15.32 -7.18 -9.09
C THR A 142 15.19 -7.46 -10.59
N ARG A 143 14.91 -8.73 -10.94
CA ARG A 143 14.60 -9.15 -12.33
C ARG A 143 13.31 -8.54 -12.90
N HIS A 144 12.45 -7.98 -12.05
CA HIS A 144 11.15 -7.41 -12.43
C HIS A 144 11.15 -5.88 -12.45
N SER A 145 12.28 -5.23 -12.14
CA SER A 145 12.39 -3.76 -12.05
C SER A 145 11.84 -3.04 -13.28
N LYS A 146 12.23 -3.51 -14.48
CA LYS A 146 11.74 -2.99 -15.75
C LYS A 146 10.22 -3.12 -15.90
N ASP A 147 9.68 -4.31 -15.63
CA ASP A 147 8.24 -4.57 -15.72
C ASP A 147 7.44 -3.69 -14.75
N ILE A 148 7.94 -3.52 -13.52
CA ILE A 148 7.35 -2.65 -12.51
C ILE A 148 7.33 -1.19 -12.98
N SER A 149 8.45 -0.71 -13.53
CA SER A 149 8.58 0.65 -14.07
C SER A 149 7.66 0.87 -15.28
N ASP A 150 7.61 -0.07 -16.22
CA ASP A 150 6.81 0.05 -17.44
C ASP A 150 5.30 0.00 -17.11
N LYS A 151 4.90 -0.81 -16.13
CA LYS A 151 3.51 -0.90 -15.64
C LYS A 151 3.13 0.18 -14.63
N GLU A 152 4.11 0.90 -14.08
CA GLU A 152 3.90 1.89 -13.01
C GLU A 152 3.16 1.31 -11.80
N ASN A 153 3.45 0.06 -11.42
CA ASN A 153 2.64 -0.70 -10.46
C ASN A 153 3.28 -0.94 -9.09
N LEU A 154 4.26 -0.11 -8.71
CA LEU A 154 4.75 0.00 -7.34
C LEU A 154 4.64 1.45 -6.89
N LEU A 155 3.82 1.66 -5.87
CA LEU A 155 3.48 2.95 -5.29
C LEU A 155 4.00 3.02 -3.85
N LEU A 156 4.74 4.07 -3.55
CA LEU A 156 5.01 4.51 -2.18
C LEU A 156 4.10 5.68 -1.85
N ILE A 157 3.58 5.69 -0.62
CA ILE A 157 2.80 6.79 -0.08
C ILE A 157 3.43 7.20 1.26
N PHE A 158 3.83 8.46 1.36
CA PHE A 158 4.32 9.05 2.60
C PHE A 158 3.28 9.99 3.18
N GLY A 159 2.95 9.79 4.46
CA GLY A 159 2.06 10.65 5.21
C GLY A 159 2.81 11.46 6.26
N TYR A 160 2.49 12.74 6.37
CA TYR A 160 3.13 13.67 7.29
C TYR A 160 2.14 14.21 8.31
N GLU A 161 2.47 14.10 9.61
CA GLU A 161 1.62 14.60 10.71
C GLU A 161 1.49 16.13 10.62
N ASN A 162 2.62 16.79 10.39
CA ASN A 162 2.67 18.24 10.23
C ASN A 162 1.95 18.63 8.94
N ASN A 163 1.04 19.60 9.04
CA ASN A 163 0.14 20.06 7.96
C ASN A 163 -0.83 19.01 7.39
N PHE A 164 -0.72 17.73 7.79
CA PHE A 164 -1.51 16.62 7.26
C PHE A 164 -1.36 16.50 5.73
N GLU A 165 -0.12 16.33 5.30
CA GLU A 165 0.28 16.25 3.89
C GLU A 165 0.57 14.81 3.49
N TRP A 166 0.40 14.54 2.19
CA TRP A 166 0.61 13.21 1.61
C TRP A 166 1.39 13.37 0.32
N GLU A 167 2.35 12.48 0.10
CA GLU A 167 3.16 12.43 -1.10
C GLU A 167 3.11 11.01 -1.70
N GLY A 168 2.89 10.93 -3.01
CA GLY A 168 2.87 9.67 -3.75
C GLY A 168 4.08 9.55 -4.67
N PHE A 169 4.73 8.38 -4.69
CA PHE A 169 5.86 8.10 -5.58
C PHE A 169 5.68 6.78 -6.31
N ILE A 170 5.73 6.82 -7.64
CA ILE A 170 5.74 5.65 -8.50
C ILE A 170 7.17 5.33 -8.90
N TYR A 171 7.56 4.07 -8.78
CA TYR A 171 8.88 3.63 -9.25
C TYR A 171 9.01 3.73 -10.79
N LYS A 172 10.09 4.35 -11.28
CA LYS A 172 10.60 4.18 -12.66
C LYS A 172 12.08 3.77 -12.64
N GLU A 173 12.53 3.08 -13.69
CA GLU A 173 13.94 2.61 -13.80
C GLU A 173 14.98 3.73 -13.62
N ASN A 174 14.63 4.94 -14.07
CA ASN A 174 15.52 6.10 -14.04
C ASN A 174 15.42 6.89 -12.73
N ASP A 175 14.20 7.07 -12.20
CA ASP A 175 13.96 7.83 -10.96
C ASP A 175 12.52 7.59 -10.45
N TRP A 176 12.18 8.14 -9.29
CA TRP A 176 10.81 8.20 -8.80
C TRP A 176 9.98 9.24 -9.55
N LYS A 177 8.76 8.88 -9.91
CA LYS A 177 7.74 9.78 -10.45
C LYS A 177 6.79 10.18 -9.32
N SER A 178 6.84 11.45 -8.92
CA SER A 178 5.88 12.01 -7.96
C SER A 178 4.46 12.07 -8.54
N ILE A 179 3.46 11.92 -7.67
CA ILE A 179 2.04 12.10 -7.98
C ILE A 179 1.51 13.22 -7.09
N ASP A 180 0.80 14.16 -7.72
CA ASP A 180 0.03 15.22 -7.05
C ASP A 180 -1.43 14.79 -6.83
#